data_AF-A0AAD3D922-F1
#
_entry.id   AF-A0AAD3D922-F1
#
_cell.length_a   1.000
_cell.length_b   1.000
_cell.length_c   1.000
_cell.angle_alpha   90.00
_cell.angle_beta   90.00
_cell.angle_gamma   90.00
#
_symmetry.space_group_name_H-M   'P 1'
#
loop_
_entity.id
_entity.type
_entity.pdbx_description
1 polymer ?
#
loop_
_entity_poly.entity_id
_entity_poly.type
_entity_poly.pdbx_seq_one_letter_code
_entity_poly.pdbx_strand_id
1 'polypeptide(L)'
;MFKKSALLFFFSVIASEVPQTDAFAHNLLVQNHHGATRSSHTDLFMSTEIETEWWKNVTFENADLAEKTKEDFPILDQLISQSTDGEPKPLIYFDSAATSQKPKQVIKEISSYYETINSNVHRGAHILSQRATSKYEAARDSIAKLVNANSRNEIVFTSGATEAINLVASTYGRENIKEGDEIIISEFEHHSNIVPWQLLAEEKGAILKYVPLDPETGCLDMKKLPELLSEKTKIVSIQHVSNVMANINPVDEIVSLTRSLGSPDVKIILDACQSVPHMPVDVQALGVDFIAASGHKMCGPTGIGFLWGKEDILNSMPPYMGGGEMIDEVYMDRSTFAKAPARFEAGTPAIAQAIGLGKAIEYIEEIGGMEKIYKYEKELAAYLHKRMSEVEGVTCLGPAVGENRAAIVAFVCDNVHPSDLSTFLDMEGVAIRAGHHCCQPLHRALGYSHSARASLYFYNTKEEVDSFIDILKETLAFLGGGALEGDDDDFVPFI
;
A
#
# COMPACT_ATOMS: atom_id res chain seq x y z
N MET A 1 -12.62 60.24 11.44
CA MET A 1 -12.47 59.60 10.11
C MET A 1 -12.10 58.15 10.32
N PHE A 2 -12.52 57.30 9.39
CA PHE A 2 -12.80 55.87 9.55
C PHE A 2 -11.60 54.92 9.80
N LYS A 3 -11.94 53.82 10.50
CA LYS A 3 -11.43 52.43 10.41
C LYS A 3 -10.03 52.09 10.94
N LYS A 4 -10.01 51.46 12.13
CA LYS A 4 -9.64 50.04 12.40
C LYS A 4 -9.52 49.83 13.91
N SER A 5 -10.54 49.24 14.54
CA SER A 5 -10.49 48.74 15.93
C SER A 5 -11.69 47.85 16.17
N ALA A 6 -11.47 46.53 16.23
CA ALA A 6 -12.30 45.55 16.94
C ALA A 6 -11.80 44.13 16.60
N LEU A 7 -10.94 43.56 17.46
CA LEU A 7 -11.09 42.24 18.08
C LEU A 7 -9.78 41.87 18.79
N LEU A 8 -9.62 42.40 19.99
CA LEU A 8 -8.80 41.84 21.06
C LEU A 8 -9.79 41.71 22.21
N PHE A 9 -10.28 40.49 22.49
CA PHE A 9 -10.86 40.04 23.78
C PHE A 9 -11.43 38.62 23.59
N PHE A 10 -11.20 37.74 24.57
CA PHE A 10 -11.47 36.28 24.63
C PHE A 10 -10.43 35.45 23.84
N PHE A 11 -9.49 34.71 24.44
CA PHE A 11 -9.64 33.74 25.52
C PHE A 11 -8.41 33.74 26.45
N SER A 12 -8.68 33.87 27.75
CA SER A 12 -7.81 33.46 28.85
C SER A 12 -8.71 32.78 29.87
N VAL A 13 -8.22 31.69 30.46
CA VAL A 13 -8.79 30.90 31.56
C VAL A 13 -9.76 29.78 31.12
N ILE A 14 -9.23 28.55 31.05
CA ILE A 14 -9.58 27.33 31.82
C ILE A 14 -9.02 26.12 31.05
N ALA A 15 -8.02 25.44 31.62
CA ALA A 15 -7.86 23.98 31.54
C ALA A 15 -6.74 23.59 32.52
N SER A 16 -7.12 23.55 33.80
CA SER A 16 -6.43 22.79 34.83
C SER A 16 -6.60 21.30 34.59
N GLU A 17 -5.52 20.54 34.82
CA GLU A 17 -5.48 19.13 35.21
C GLU A 17 -5.97 18.08 34.18
N VAL A 18 -5.01 17.51 33.45
CA VAL A 18 -5.08 16.11 32.96
C VAL A 18 -3.98 15.33 33.69
N PRO A 19 -4.26 14.17 34.31
CA PRO A 19 -3.28 13.44 35.11
C PRO A 19 -2.15 12.87 34.25
N GLN A 20 -0.91 13.09 34.71
CA GLN A 20 0.26 12.32 34.30
C GLN A 20 0.14 10.89 34.81
N THR A 21 -0.31 9.96 33.98
CA THR A 21 -0.02 8.52 34.13
C THR A 21 0.11 7.90 32.75
N ASP A 22 1.10 7.01 32.59
CA ASP A 22 1.48 6.23 31.40
C ASP A 22 2.57 6.80 30.46
N ALA A 23 3.52 7.57 31.00
CA ALA A 23 4.78 7.88 30.32
C ALA A 23 5.88 6.80 30.48
N PHE A 24 5.58 5.61 31.03
CA PHE A 24 6.60 4.61 31.40
C PHE A 24 6.84 3.49 30.37
N ALA A 25 6.09 3.44 29.26
CA ALA A 25 6.31 2.45 28.19
C ALA A 25 7.03 3.00 26.94
N HIS A 26 7.25 4.32 26.85
CA HIS A 26 7.73 4.96 25.62
C HIS A 26 9.26 4.99 25.41
N ASN A 27 10.07 4.61 26.41
CA ASN A 27 11.53 4.74 26.34
C ASN A 27 12.29 3.48 25.88
N LEU A 28 11.61 2.36 25.59
CA LEU A 28 12.30 1.13 25.14
C LEU A 28 12.59 1.09 23.63
N LEU A 29 11.86 1.85 22.81
CA LEU A 29 12.01 1.84 21.35
C LEU A 29 13.26 2.59 20.85
N VAL A 30 13.83 3.50 21.66
CA VAL A 30 14.92 4.40 21.23
C VAL A 30 16.26 4.07 21.90
N GLN A 31 16.29 3.37 23.05
CA GLN A 31 17.53 3.20 23.82
C GLN A 31 18.37 1.97 23.47
N ASN A 32 17.87 0.99 22.70
CA ASN A 32 18.64 -0.23 22.41
C ASN A 32 19.66 -0.10 21.26
N HIS A 33 19.88 1.10 20.70
CA HIS A 33 20.91 1.30 19.68
C HIS A 33 22.09 2.18 20.09
N HIS A 34 22.08 2.80 21.27
CA HIS A 34 23.20 3.64 21.72
C HIS A 34 23.59 3.31 23.17
N GLY A 35 24.46 2.31 23.33
CA GLY A 35 25.29 2.13 24.53
C GLY A 35 25.23 0.75 25.17
N ALA A 36 26.10 -0.16 24.76
CA ALA A 36 26.52 -1.27 25.61
C ALA A 36 28.02 -1.55 25.42
N THR A 37 28.79 -1.12 26.42
CA THR A 37 30.19 -1.46 26.63
C THR A 37 30.38 -2.97 26.73
N ARG A 38 31.38 -3.48 25.99
CA ARG A 38 31.88 -4.86 26.06
C ARG A 38 32.08 -5.30 27.52
N SER A 39 31.41 -6.38 27.92
CA SER A 39 31.89 -7.24 28.99
C SER A 39 31.71 -8.71 28.59
N SER A 40 32.77 -9.46 28.83
CA SER A 40 32.98 -10.84 28.39
C SER A 40 32.18 -11.83 29.22
N HIS A 41 31.29 -12.58 28.57
CA HIS A 41 30.98 -13.96 28.96
C HIS A 41 30.65 -14.79 27.72
N THR A 42 31.58 -15.69 27.41
CA THR A 42 31.40 -16.87 26.57
C THR A 42 30.32 -17.76 27.19
N ASP A 43 29.28 -18.11 26.43
CA ASP A 43 28.83 -19.50 26.29
C ASP A 43 27.77 -19.68 25.19
N LEU A 44 28.07 -20.65 24.32
CA LEU A 44 27.26 -21.43 23.37
C LEU A 44 25.92 -20.84 22.88
N PHE A 45 25.97 -20.16 21.74
CA PHE A 45 24.98 -20.33 20.68
C PHE A 45 25.71 -20.77 19.42
N MET A 46 25.29 -21.90 18.85
CA MET A 46 25.70 -22.29 17.49
C MET A 46 25.11 -21.28 16.52
N SER A 47 25.86 -20.23 16.22
CA SER A 47 25.62 -19.36 15.08
C SER A 47 25.82 -20.18 13.83
N THR A 48 24.75 -20.46 13.08
CA THR A 48 24.88 -20.63 11.64
C THR A 48 25.45 -19.34 11.10
N GLU A 49 26.72 -19.36 10.66
CA GLU A 49 27.31 -18.28 9.89
C GLU A 49 26.42 -18.03 8.67
N ILE A 50 25.58 -17.00 8.73
CA ILE A 50 25.05 -16.40 7.51
C ILE A 50 26.28 -15.79 6.84
N GLU A 51 26.68 -16.34 5.70
CA GLU A 51 27.78 -15.80 4.88
C GLU A 51 27.61 -14.28 4.77
N THR A 52 28.46 -13.52 5.44
CA THR A 52 28.37 -12.05 5.54
C THR A 52 28.57 -11.34 4.19
N GLU A 53 28.83 -12.09 3.13
CA GLU A 53 29.10 -11.62 1.78
C GLU A 53 28.20 -12.25 0.69
N TRP A 54 27.13 -12.98 1.07
CA TRP A 54 26.26 -13.71 0.12
C TRP A 54 25.88 -12.84 -1.09
N TRP A 55 25.56 -11.56 -0.85
CA TRP A 55 25.08 -10.56 -1.81
C TRP A 55 26.11 -10.10 -2.85
N LYS A 56 27.43 -10.23 -2.60
CA LYS A 56 28.49 -9.67 -3.45
C LYS A 56 28.59 -10.34 -4.83
N ASN A 57 28.25 -11.63 -4.92
CA ASN A 57 28.31 -12.41 -6.15
C ASN A 57 26.96 -13.05 -6.52
N VAL A 58 25.84 -12.48 -6.07
CA VAL A 58 24.51 -13.03 -6.39
C VAL A 58 24.14 -12.70 -7.82
N THR A 59 23.79 -13.76 -8.55
CA THR A 59 23.00 -13.72 -9.78
C THR A 59 21.56 -13.98 -9.38
N PHE A 60 20.65 -13.05 -9.68
CA PHE A 60 19.25 -13.20 -9.32
C PHE A 60 18.54 -14.27 -10.17
N GLU A 61 17.68 -15.09 -9.56
CA GLU A 61 16.72 -15.93 -10.27
C GLU A 61 15.82 -14.99 -11.08
N ASN A 62 15.76 -15.19 -12.40
CA ASN A 62 15.03 -14.32 -13.34
C ASN A 62 15.58 -12.88 -13.41
N ALA A 63 16.88 -12.66 -13.19
CA ALA A 63 17.54 -11.36 -13.39
C ALA A 63 17.26 -10.71 -14.76
N ASP A 64 17.03 -11.55 -15.76
CA ASP A 64 16.67 -11.16 -17.13
C ASP A 64 15.27 -10.51 -17.23
N LEU A 65 14.44 -10.59 -16.20
CA LEU A 65 13.08 -10.04 -16.21
C LEU A 65 13.10 -8.52 -16.39
N ALA A 66 13.93 -7.81 -15.62
CA ALA A 66 14.05 -6.36 -15.76
C ALA A 66 14.61 -5.98 -17.14
N GLU A 67 15.69 -6.61 -17.58
CA GLU A 67 16.28 -6.36 -18.92
C GLU A 67 15.28 -6.58 -20.06
N LYS A 68 14.52 -7.67 -20.00
CA LYS A 68 13.53 -8.03 -21.03
C LYS A 68 12.32 -7.11 -21.07
N THR A 69 11.99 -6.48 -19.94
CA THR A 69 10.75 -5.70 -19.80
C THR A 69 10.99 -4.19 -19.80
N LYS A 70 12.21 -3.71 -19.51
CA LYS A 70 12.51 -2.26 -19.39
C LYS A 70 12.08 -1.47 -20.63
N GLU A 71 12.32 -2.01 -21.83
CA GLU A 71 11.92 -1.36 -23.09
C GLU A 71 10.40 -1.24 -23.27
N ASP A 72 9.60 -2.06 -22.59
CA ASP A 72 8.14 -1.95 -22.60
C ASP A 72 7.67 -0.70 -21.86
N PHE A 73 8.46 -0.14 -20.93
CA PHE A 73 8.12 1.03 -20.12
C PHE A 73 8.81 2.29 -20.67
N PRO A 74 8.15 3.06 -21.56
CA PRO A 74 8.79 4.16 -22.27
C PRO A 74 9.24 5.30 -21.35
N ILE A 75 8.63 5.41 -20.17
CA ILE A 75 8.97 6.44 -19.18
C ILE A 75 10.34 6.19 -18.51
N LEU A 76 10.82 4.94 -18.48
CA LEU A 76 12.10 4.60 -17.84
C LEU A 76 13.31 5.02 -18.67
N ASP A 77 13.13 5.40 -19.93
CA ASP A 77 14.17 5.92 -20.82
C ASP A 77 14.30 7.46 -20.75
N GLN A 78 13.67 8.09 -19.76
CA GLN A 78 13.74 9.54 -19.58
C GLN A 78 15.03 9.98 -18.88
N LEU A 79 15.47 11.19 -19.23
CA LEU A 79 16.54 11.91 -18.55
C LEU A 79 15.93 13.03 -17.69
N ILE A 80 16.41 13.16 -16.46
CA ILE A 80 16.11 14.26 -15.54
C ILE A 80 17.08 15.40 -15.80
N SER A 81 16.56 16.57 -16.18
CA SER A 81 17.35 17.71 -16.67
C SER A 81 17.66 18.77 -15.62
N GLN A 82 17.24 18.57 -14.36
CA GLN A 82 17.37 19.54 -13.27
C GLN A 82 18.45 19.13 -12.25
N SER A 83 19.55 18.53 -12.72
CA SER A 83 20.61 18.04 -11.85
C SER A 83 21.48 19.13 -11.24
N THR A 84 22.19 18.77 -10.17
CA THR A 84 23.05 19.70 -9.43
C THR A 84 24.25 20.20 -10.25
N ASP A 85 24.76 19.36 -11.17
CA ASP A 85 25.88 19.66 -12.07
C ASP A 85 25.42 20.19 -13.46
N GLY A 86 24.11 20.24 -13.70
CA GLY A 86 23.52 20.68 -14.97
C GLY A 86 23.54 19.63 -16.09
N GLU A 87 24.08 18.44 -15.85
CA GLU A 87 24.11 17.33 -16.82
C GLU A 87 22.89 16.40 -16.65
N PRO A 88 22.17 16.04 -17.72
CA PRO A 88 21.01 15.16 -17.62
C PRO A 88 21.34 13.80 -16.99
N LYS A 89 20.53 13.36 -16.02
CA LYS A 89 20.71 12.08 -15.30
C LYS A 89 19.66 11.04 -15.76
N PRO A 90 20.02 9.77 -15.98
CA PRO A 90 19.03 8.72 -16.22
C PRO A 90 18.06 8.56 -15.05
N LEU A 91 16.78 8.33 -15.33
CA LEU A 91 15.77 8.09 -14.29
C LEU A 91 15.99 6.74 -13.60
N ILE A 92 16.15 6.76 -12.28
CA ILE A 92 16.02 5.61 -11.38
C ILE A 92 14.69 5.76 -10.62
N TYR A 93 13.67 5.00 -11.02
CA TYR A 93 12.33 5.11 -10.45
C TYR A 93 12.10 4.11 -9.30
N PHE A 94 12.25 4.56 -8.06
CA PHE A 94 12.06 3.80 -6.82
C PHE A 94 10.84 4.30 -5.99
N ASP A 95 9.74 4.70 -6.63
CA ASP A 95 8.44 5.02 -5.97
C ASP A 95 7.28 4.12 -6.45
N SER A 96 7.58 2.87 -6.79
CA SER A 96 6.60 1.92 -7.33
C SER A 96 5.47 1.57 -6.34
N ALA A 97 5.73 1.64 -5.03
CA ALA A 97 4.69 1.43 -4.00
C ALA A 97 3.68 2.60 -3.93
N ALA A 98 3.98 3.77 -4.50
CA ALA A 98 3.00 4.82 -4.72
C ALA A 98 2.19 4.56 -5.99
N THR A 99 2.87 4.33 -7.12
CA THR A 99 2.26 3.94 -8.39
C THR A 99 3.31 3.28 -9.27
N SER A 100 2.95 2.20 -9.98
CA SER A 100 3.88 1.52 -10.88
C SER A 100 4.02 2.30 -12.19
N GLN A 101 4.96 1.92 -13.06
CA GLN A 101 4.96 2.37 -14.45
C GLN A 101 4.08 1.50 -15.36
N LYS A 102 3.80 1.98 -16.58
CA LYS A 102 2.83 1.39 -17.51
C LYS A 102 3.54 0.88 -18.76
N PRO A 103 3.36 -0.40 -19.15
CA PRO A 103 3.95 -0.91 -20.38
C PRO A 103 3.21 -0.36 -21.61
N LYS A 104 3.90 -0.24 -22.74
CA LYS A 104 3.37 0.23 -24.04
C LYS A 104 2.10 -0.53 -24.44
N GLN A 105 2.01 -1.79 -24.07
CA GLN A 105 0.90 -2.71 -24.30
C GLN A 105 -0.40 -2.17 -23.69
N VAL A 106 -0.35 -1.72 -22.42
CA VAL A 106 -1.50 -1.12 -21.72
C VAL A 106 -1.88 0.22 -22.33
N ILE A 107 -0.88 1.07 -22.61
CA ILE A 107 -1.10 2.40 -23.22
C ILE A 107 -1.79 2.25 -24.58
N LYS A 108 -1.29 1.34 -25.43
CA LYS A 108 -1.85 1.06 -26.75
C LYS A 108 -3.26 0.48 -26.68
N GLU A 109 -3.53 -0.40 -25.72
CA GLU A 109 -4.87 -0.98 -25.56
C GLU A 109 -5.91 0.09 -25.21
N ILE A 110 -5.58 1.00 -24.30
CA ILE A 110 -6.44 2.14 -23.96
C ILE A 110 -6.65 3.06 -25.19
N SER A 111 -5.58 3.40 -25.91
CA SER A 111 -5.68 4.21 -27.15
C SER A 111 -6.57 3.53 -28.19
N SER A 112 -6.34 2.23 -28.42
CA SER A 112 -7.07 1.42 -29.40
C SER A 112 -8.56 1.34 -29.07
N TYR A 113 -8.93 1.18 -27.79
CA TYR A 113 -10.33 1.25 -27.38
C TYR A 113 -10.99 2.55 -27.85
N TYR A 114 -10.37 3.70 -27.52
CA TYR A 114 -10.92 5.01 -27.87
C TYR A 114 -10.96 5.26 -29.38
N GLU A 115 -9.96 4.80 -30.12
CA GLU A 115 -9.85 5.01 -31.56
C GLU A 115 -10.80 4.11 -32.38
N THR A 116 -11.14 2.91 -31.88
CA THR A 116 -11.74 1.86 -32.73
C THR A 116 -13.08 1.31 -32.25
N ILE A 117 -13.33 1.23 -30.94
CA ILE A 117 -14.49 0.51 -30.40
C ILE A 117 -15.23 1.23 -29.26
N ASN A 118 -14.86 2.47 -28.94
CA ASN A 118 -15.51 3.25 -27.88
C ASN A 118 -17.03 3.28 -28.03
N SER A 119 -17.70 2.76 -27.01
CA SER A 119 -19.14 2.71 -26.87
C SER A 119 -19.49 2.37 -25.43
N ASN A 120 -20.72 2.69 -25.02
CA ASN A 120 -21.23 2.25 -23.73
C ASN A 120 -21.43 0.73 -23.72
N VAL A 121 -21.29 0.11 -22.56
CA VAL A 121 -21.37 -1.35 -22.37
C VAL A 121 -22.80 -1.78 -21.99
N HIS A 122 -23.07 -3.08 -22.12
CA HIS A 122 -24.29 -3.81 -21.69
C HIS A 122 -25.63 -3.42 -22.34
N ARG A 123 -25.81 -2.20 -22.85
CA ARG A 123 -27.11 -1.68 -23.32
C ARG A 123 -27.25 -1.55 -24.84
N GLY A 124 -26.16 -1.64 -25.60
CA GLY A 124 -26.19 -1.41 -27.05
C GLY A 124 -26.30 -2.71 -27.86
N ALA A 125 -27.32 -2.80 -28.72
CA ALA A 125 -27.45 -3.90 -29.68
C ALA A 125 -26.44 -3.82 -30.85
N HIS A 126 -25.79 -2.68 -31.05
CA HIS A 126 -24.87 -2.45 -32.16
C HIS A 126 -23.47 -3.03 -31.90
N ILE A 127 -22.74 -3.30 -32.99
CA ILE A 127 -21.47 -4.04 -32.95
C ILE A 127 -20.38 -3.41 -32.05
N LEU A 128 -20.29 -2.08 -31.99
CA LEU A 128 -19.31 -1.41 -31.13
C LEU A 128 -19.60 -1.63 -29.65
N SER A 129 -20.87 -1.55 -29.22
CA SER A 129 -21.24 -1.81 -27.83
C SER A 129 -20.99 -3.27 -27.46
N GLN A 130 -21.28 -4.23 -28.36
CA GLN A 130 -20.94 -5.63 -28.14
C GLN A 130 -19.42 -5.84 -27.96
N ARG A 131 -18.59 -5.24 -28.83
CA ARG A 131 -17.12 -5.34 -28.75
C ARG A 131 -16.56 -4.70 -27.47
N ALA A 132 -17.04 -3.51 -27.11
CA ALA A 132 -16.66 -2.83 -25.87
C ALA A 132 -17.05 -3.67 -24.64
N THR A 133 -18.27 -4.21 -24.64
CA THR A 133 -18.76 -5.08 -23.55
C THR A 133 -17.91 -6.33 -23.39
N SER A 134 -17.57 -7.01 -24.50
CA SER A 134 -16.72 -8.19 -24.46
C SER A 134 -15.35 -7.91 -23.85
N LYS A 135 -14.70 -6.79 -24.21
CA LYS A 135 -13.41 -6.42 -23.61
C LYS A 135 -13.52 -6.01 -22.14
N TYR A 136 -14.57 -5.26 -21.79
CA TYR A 136 -14.84 -4.87 -20.40
C TYR A 136 -15.03 -6.09 -19.49
N GLU A 137 -15.85 -7.06 -19.92
CA GLU A 137 -16.07 -8.29 -19.15
C GLU A 137 -14.84 -9.23 -19.15
N ALA A 138 -14.04 -9.25 -20.22
CA ALA A 138 -12.78 -10.00 -20.24
C ALA A 138 -11.75 -9.44 -19.25
N ALA A 139 -11.77 -8.13 -18.98
CA ALA A 139 -10.95 -7.56 -17.92
C ALA A 139 -11.36 -8.08 -16.54
N ARG A 140 -12.67 -8.25 -16.30
CA ARG A 140 -13.20 -8.84 -15.07
C ARG A 140 -12.77 -10.31 -14.91
N ASP A 141 -12.82 -11.08 -16.00
CA ASP A 141 -12.29 -12.45 -16.03
C ASP A 141 -10.79 -12.51 -15.71
N SER A 142 -10.02 -11.55 -16.22
CA SER A 142 -8.58 -11.47 -15.99
C SER A 142 -8.29 -11.23 -14.50
N ILE A 143 -9.05 -10.36 -13.83
CA ILE A 143 -8.95 -10.16 -12.38
C ILE A 143 -9.36 -11.41 -11.62
N ALA A 144 -10.49 -12.03 -12.00
CA ALA A 144 -10.95 -13.26 -11.36
C ALA A 144 -9.89 -14.36 -11.44
N LYS A 145 -9.24 -14.54 -12.60
CA LYS A 145 -8.13 -15.47 -12.77
C LYS A 145 -6.91 -15.07 -11.93
N LEU A 146 -6.52 -13.80 -11.95
CA LEU A 146 -5.34 -13.28 -11.22
C LEU A 146 -5.38 -13.63 -9.74
N VAL A 147 -6.54 -13.48 -9.11
CA VAL A 147 -6.71 -13.70 -7.67
C VAL A 147 -7.29 -15.08 -7.34
N ASN A 148 -7.44 -15.94 -8.34
CA ASN A 148 -8.08 -17.25 -8.25
C ASN A 148 -9.50 -17.19 -7.64
N ALA A 149 -10.35 -16.26 -8.06
CA ALA A 149 -11.76 -16.19 -7.67
C ALA A 149 -12.59 -17.31 -8.33
N ASN A 150 -13.68 -17.74 -7.68
CA ASN A 150 -14.56 -18.79 -8.22
C ASN A 150 -15.36 -18.32 -9.44
N SER A 151 -15.66 -17.03 -9.47
CA SER A 151 -16.56 -16.43 -10.45
C SER A 151 -16.19 -14.98 -10.69
N ARG A 152 -16.38 -14.51 -11.93
CA ARG A 152 -16.27 -13.07 -12.24
C ARG A 152 -17.27 -12.23 -11.43
N ASN A 153 -18.38 -12.82 -10.97
CA ASN A 153 -19.39 -12.11 -10.20
C ASN A 153 -18.90 -11.70 -8.80
N GLU A 154 -17.79 -12.28 -8.36
CA GLU A 154 -17.12 -11.91 -7.11
C GLU A 154 -16.27 -10.64 -7.26
N ILE A 155 -16.07 -10.14 -8.49
CA ILE A 155 -15.24 -8.97 -8.78
C ILE A 155 -16.14 -7.76 -9.04
N VAL A 156 -16.04 -6.75 -8.18
CA VAL A 156 -16.67 -5.43 -8.34
C VAL A 156 -15.59 -4.42 -8.71
N PHE A 157 -15.76 -3.73 -9.84
CA PHE A 157 -14.90 -2.62 -10.22
C PHE A 157 -15.16 -1.40 -9.34
N THR A 158 -14.09 -0.71 -8.98
CA THR A 158 -14.11 0.55 -8.24
C THR A 158 -13.05 1.49 -8.82
N SER A 159 -13.00 2.74 -8.40
CA SER A 159 -11.92 3.67 -8.78
C SER A 159 -10.55 3.32 -8.16
N GLY A 160 -10.53 2.44 -7.15
CA GLY A 160 -9.35 2.00 -6.42
C GLY A 160 -9.72 1.31 -5.11
N ALA A 161 -8.72 0.72 -4.43
CA ALA A 161 -8.93 0.01 -3.16
C ALA A 161 -9.59 0.88 -2.07
N THR A 162 -9.33 2.19 -2.05
CA THR A 162 -10.00 3.10 -1.12
C THR A 162 -11.52 3.06 -1.28
N GLU A 163 -12.02 3.11 -2.52
CA GLU A 163 -13.46 2.99 -2.77
C GLU A 163 -13.96 1.58 -2.43
N ALA A 164 -13.20 0.53 -2.74
CA ALA A 164 -13.54 -0.85 -2.39
C ALA A 164 -13.74 -1.04 -0.87
N ILE A 165 -12.85 -0.50 -0.04
CA ILE A 165 -12.97 -0.58 1.43
C ILE A 165 -14.16 0.27 1.91
N ASN A 166 -14.36 1.46 1.34
CA ASN A 166 -15.52 2.31 1.67
C ASN A 166 -16.85 1.66 1.28
N LEU A 167 -16.90 0.92 0.16
CA LEU A 167 -18.06 0.14 -0.25
C LEU A 167 -18.41 -0.87 0.85
N VAL A 168 -17.44 -1.67 1.31
CA VAL A 168 -17.67 -2.66 2.37
C VAL A 168 -18.13 -1.98 3.67
N ALA A 169 -17.45 -0.92 4.12
CA ALA A 169 -17.82 -0.19 5.32
C ALA A 169 -19.22 0.43 5.23
N SER A 170 -19.56 1.04 4.09
CA SER A 170 -20.82 1.77 3.87
C SER A 170 -22.02 0.87 3.57
N THR A 171 -21.79 -0.40 3.24
CA THR A 171 -22.86 -1.37 2.93
C THR A 171 -22.90 -2.46 3.99
N TYR A 172 -22.04 -3.47 3.89
CA TYR A 172 -21.94 -4.56 4.85
C TYR A 172 -21.78 -4.02 6.29
N GLY A 173 -20.81 -3.13 6.50
CA GLY A 173 -20.53 -2.54 7.81
C GLY A 173 -21.75 -1.83 8.38
N ARG A 174 -22.37 -0.92 7.62
CA ARG A 174 -23.54 -0.17 8.08
C ARG A 174 -24.76 -1.02 8.42
N GLU A 175 -24.96 -2.16 7.77
CA GLU A 175 -26.09 -3.04 8.06
C GLU A 175 -25.82 -3.99 9.24
N ASN A 176 -24.57 -4.41 9.42
CA ASN A 176 -24.23 -5.50 10.35
C ASN A 176 -23.57 -5.04 11.66
N ILE A 177 -23.04 -3.82 11.72
CA ILE A 177 -22.41 -3.26 12.93
C ILE A 177 -23.42 -2.50 13.78
N LYS A 178 -23.40 -2.77 15.09
CA LYS A 178 -24.23 -2.14 16.12
C LYS A 178 -23.37 -1.47 17.20
N GLU A 179 -24.03 -0.72 18.07
CA GLU A 179 -23.38 -0.10 19.22
C GLU A 179 -22.67 -1.15 20.10
N GLY A 180 -21.41 -0.89 20.41
CA GLY A 180 -20.56 -1.76 21.21
C GLY A 180 -19.96 -2.96 20.47
N ASP A 181 -20.29 -3.20 19.20
CA ASP A 181 -19.55 -4.16 18.36
C ASP A 181 -18.11 -3.67 18.13
N GLU A 182 -17.20 -4.61 17.87
CA GLU A 182 -15.77 -4.34 17.75
C GLU A 182 -15.29 -4.52 16.30
N ILE A 183 -14.49 -3.55 15.84
CA ILE A 183 -13.76 -3.59 14.57
C ILE A 183 -12.26 -3.58 14.91
N ILE A 184 -11.53 -4.59 14.47
CA ILE A 184 -10.09 -4.72 14.71
C ILE A 184 -9.35 -4.34 13.43
N ILE A 185 -8.38 -3.43 13.55
CA ILE A 185 -7.40 -3.11 12.51
C ILE A 185 -5.98 -3.16 13.09
N SER A 186 -4.93 -3.00 12.29
CA SER A 186 -3.58 -2.80 12.83
C SER A 186 -3.28 -1.31 13.11
N GLU A 187 -2.31 -1.04 13.98
CA GLU A 187 -1.82 0.32 14.25
C GLU A 187 -1.15 0.97 13.02
N PHE A 188 -0.73 0.15 12.06
CA PHE A 188 0.10 0.57 10.94
C PHE A 188 -0.57 0.46 9.58
N GLU A 189 -1.90 0.40 9.57
CA GLU A 189 -2.70 0.43 8.34
C GLU A 189 -2.46 1.70 7.50
N HIS A 190 -2.66 1.57 6.19
CA HIS A 190 -2.84 2.72 5.31
C HIS A 190 -4.11 3.47 5.68
N HIS A 191 -4.16 4.80 5.52
CA HIS A 191 -5.31 5.63 5.88
C HIS A 191 -6.63 5.15 5.25
N SER A 192 -6.59 4.64 4.02
CA SER A 192 -7.75 4.04 3.34
C SER A 192 -8.33 2.82 4.06
N ASN A 193 -7.56 2.16 4.92
CA ASN A 193 -7.97 1.06 5.76
C ASN A 193 -8.07 1.45 7.25
N ILE A 194 -8.21 2.74 7.54
CA ILE A 194 -8.45 3.30 8.88
C ILE A 194 -9.71 4.16 8.87
N VAL A 195 -9.72 5.18 8.03
CA VAL A 195 -10.73 6.24 8.03
C VAL A 195 -12.14 5.71 7.77
N PRO A 196 -12.39 4.76 6.84
CA PRO A 196 -13.74 4.22 6.66
C PRO A 196 -14.30 3.55 7.91
N TRP A 197 -13.42 2.87 8.67
CA TRP A 197 -13.80 2.20 9.91
C TRP A 197 -14.02 3.19 11.06
N GLN A 198 -13.27 4.29 11.11
CA GLN A 198 -13.52 5.39 12.04
C GLN A 198 -14.88 6.03 11.82
N LEU A 199 -15.22 6.34 10.56
CA LEU A 199 -16.52 6.91 10.20
C LEU A 199 -17.67 5.95 10.56
N LEU A 200 -17.50 4.65 10.29
CA LEU A 200 -18.50 3.66 10.65
C LEU A 200 -18.64 3.50 12.17
N ALA A 201 -17.53 3.50 12.91
CA ALA A 201 -17.54 3.40 14.36
C ALA A 201 -18.21 4.60 15.02
N GLU A 202 -17.94 5.81 14.54
CA GLU A 202 -18.61 7.03 14.98
C GLU A 202 -20.12 7.00 14.68
N GLU A 203 -20.52 6.54 13.49
CA GLU A 203 -21.92 6.43 13.09
C GLU A 203 -22.71 5.41 13.93
N LYS A 204 -22.10 4.25 14.21
CA LYS A 204 -22.79 3.11 14.85
C LYS A 204 -22.54 2.97 16.34
N GLY A 205 -21.62 3.74 16.92
CA GLY A 205 -21.14 3.53 18.28
C GLY A 205 -20.31 2.24 18.42
N ALA A 206 -19.62 1.83 17.36
CA ALA A 206 -18.73 0.67 17.40
C ALA A 206 -17.38 1.03 18.07
N ILE A 207 -16.65 0.03 18.53
CA ILE A 207 -15.35 0.18 19.18
C ILE A 207 -14.26 -0.24 18.20
N LEU A 208 -13.34 0.68 17.89
CA LEU A 208 -12.12 0.34 17.16
C LEU A 208 -11.04 -0.16 18.11
N LYS A 209 -10.47 -1.32 17.77
CA LYS A 209 -9.30 -1.92 18.43
C LYS A 209 -8.15 -2.01 17.44
N TYR A 210 -6.93 -1.89 17.95
CA TYR A 210 -5.72 -1.82 17.15
C TYR A 210 -4.75 -2.91 17.58
N VAL A 211 -4.36 -3.78 16.64
CA VAL A 211 -3.25 -4.71 16.85
C VAL A 211 -1.96 -3.90 16.74
N PRO A 212 -1.12 -3.87 17.79
CA PRO A 212 0.08 -3.04 17.78
C PRO A 212 1.15 -3.63 16.85
N LEU A 213 2.14 -2.79 16.57
CA LEU A 213 3.40 -3.24 15.97
C LEU A 213 4.21 -4.01 17.01
N ASP A 214 4.81 -5.13 16.61
CA ASP A 214 5.83 -5.81 17.41
C ASP A 214 7.12 -4.96 17.36
N PRO A 215 7.63 -4.47 18.50
CA PRO A 215 8.75 -3.52 18.54
C PRO A 215 10.09 -4.16 18.18
N GLU A 216 10.21 -5.49 18.22
CA GLU A 216 11.43 -6.21 17.88
C GLU A 216 11.52 -6.49 16.38
N THR A 217 10.40 -6.87 15.78
CA THR A 217 10.35 -7.32 14.37
C THR A 217 9.87 -6.24 13.40
N GLY A 218 9.16 -5.21 13.90
CA GLY A 218 8.48 -4.24 13.04
C GLY A 218 7.32 -4.84 12.23
N CYS A 219 6.80 -5.99 12.66
CA CYS A 219 5.66 -6.69 12.06
C CYS A 219 4.40 -6.55 12.93
N LEU A 220 3.28 -7.17 12.51
CA LEU A 220 2.08 -7.28 13.34
C LEU A 220 2.35 -8.09 14.60
N ASP A 221 1.99 -7.59 15.79
CA ASP A 221 2.13 -8.35 17.04
C ASP A 221 1.05 -9.45 17.12
N MET A 222 1.40 -10.63 16.61
CA MET A 222 0.54 -11.81 16.61
C MET A 222 0.22 -12.33 18.01
N LYS A 223 1.02 -11.99 19.03
CA LYS A 223 0.73 -12.37 20.42
C LYS A 223 -0.43 -11.55 20.99
N LYS A 224 -0.63 -10.33 20.48
CA LYS A 224 -1.69 -9.41 20.93
C LYS A 224 -3.02 -9.60 20.23
N LEU A 225 -3.05 -10.11 19.00
CA LEU A 225 -4.30 -10.36 18.29
C LEU A 225 -5.31 -11.24 19.08
N PRO A 226 -4.91 -12.37 19.71
CA PRO A 226 -5.81 -13.16 20.55
C PRO A 226 -6.46 -12.40 21.71
N GLU A 227 -5.74 -11.45 22.32
CA GLU A 227 -6.23 -10.66 23.46
C GLU A 227 -7.30 -9.63 23.04
N LEU A 228 -7.29 -9.23 21.77
CA LEU A 228 -8.20 -8.23 21.22
C LEU A 228 -9.51 -8.83 20.69
N LEU A 229 -9.47 -10.10 20.28
CA LEU A 229 -10.61 -10.85 19.77
C LEU A 229 -11.63 -11.14 20.88
N SER A 230 -12.92 -11.00 20.55
CA SER A 230 -14.03 -11.33 21.44
C SER A 230 -15.29 -11.71 20.66
N GLU A 231 -16.35 -12.13 21.37
CA GLU A 231 -17.67 -12.37 20.77
C GLU A 231 -18.30 -11.11 20.14
N LYS A 232 -17.82 -9.92 20.53
CA LYS A 232 -18.24 -8.63 19.96
C LYS A 232 -17.48 -8.27 18.70
N THR A 233 -16.39 -8.96 18.38
CA THR A 233 -15.68 -8.73 17.13
C THR A 233 -16.58 -9.08 15.96
N LYS A 234 -16.74 -8.13 15.03
CA LYS A 234 -17.53 -8.31 13.80
C LYS A 234 -16.71 -8.13 12.53
N ILE A 235 -15.67 -7.32 12.59
CA ILE A 235 -14.79 -7.06 11.46
C ILE A 235 -13.33 -7.12 11.93
N VAL A 236 -12.50 -7.80 11.14
CA VAL A 236 -11.03 -7.67 11.17
C VAL A 236 -10.62 -7.14 9.81
N SER A 237 -9.95 -5.99 9.78
CA SER A 237 -9.45 -5.41 8.53
C SER A 237 -7.97 -5.07 8.63
N ILE A 238 -7.18 -5.70 7.78
CA ILE A 238 -5.71 -5.65 7.84
C ILE A 238 -5.13 -5.52 6.44
N GLN A 239 -3.98 -4.89 6.32
CA GLN A 239 -3.18 -4.97 5.10
C GLN A 239 -2.53 -6.36 4.97
N HIS A 240 -2.40 -6.85 3.73
CA HIS A 240 -1.64 -8.06 3.45
C HIS A 240 -0.14 -7.80 3.53
N VAL A 241 0.28 -6.67 2.95
CA VAL A 241 1.68 -6.24 2.87
C VAL A 241 1.75 -4.76 3.21
N SER A 242 2.62 -4.39 4.14
CA SER A 242 2.75 -2.99 4.53
C SER A 242 3.43 -2.15 3.46
N ASN A 243 2.84 -0.99 3.14
CA ASN A 243 3.44 -0.04 2.20
C ASN A 243 4.58 0.80 2.80
N VAL A 244 4.91 0.58 4.09
CA VAL A 244 6.01 1.25 4.80
C VAL A 244 6.94 0.19 5.40
N MET A 245 6.40 -0.67 6.27
CA MET A 245 7.20 -1.69 6.97
C MET A 245 7.60 -2.86 6.07
N ALA A 246 7.02 -2.98 4.88
CA ALA A 246 7.30 -4.02 3.89
C ALA A 246 7.03 -5.46 4.36
N ASN A 247 6.59 -5.67 5.60
CA ASN A 247 6.29 -6.99 6.13
C ASN A 247 5.06 -7.60 5.43
N ILE A 248 5.09 -8.91 5.26
CA ILE A 248 3.98 -9.71 4.73
C ILE A 248 3.27 -10.32 5.94
N ASN A 249 2.02 -9.90 6.20
CA ASN A 249 1.26 -10.35 7.36
C ASN A 249 0.84 -11.83 7.18
N PRO A 250 0.89 -12.67 8.24
CA PRO A 250 0.55 -14.09 8.17
C PRO A 250 -0.97 -14.30 8.12
N VAL A 251 -1.58 -14.10 6.94
CA VAL A 251 -3.04 -14.12 6.77
C VAL A 251 -3.67 -15.42 7.24
N ASP A 252 -3.06 -16.58 6.97
CA ASP A 252 -3.58 -17.89 7.39
C ASP A 252 -3.71 -17.99 8.91
N GLU A 253 -2.72 -17.48 9.65
CA GLU A 253 -2.74 -17.46 11.12
C GLU A 253 -3.77 -16.47 11.65
N ILE A 254 -3.86 -15.28 11.05
CA ILE A 254 -4.84 -14.26 11.42
C ILE A 254 -6.27 -14.78 11.23
N VAL A 255 -6.52 -15.46 10.09
CA VAL A 255 -7.81 -16.08 9.80
C VAL A 255 -8.08 -17.19 10.81
N SER A 256 -7.14 -18.11 11.04
CA SER A 256 -7.30 -19.19 12.03
C SER A 256 -7.64 -18.66 13.42
N LEU A 257 -6.89 -17.67 13.93
CA LEU A 257 -7.14 -17.05 15.22
C LEU A 257 -8.49 -16.32 15.27
N THR A 258 -8.81 -15.54 14.24
CA THR A 258 -10.08 -14.80 14.17
C THR A 258 -11.28 -15.74 14.19
N ARG A 259 -11.22 -16.84 13.44
CA ARG A 259 -12.30 -17.82 13.35
C ARG A 259 -12.45 -18.65 14.62
N SER A 260 -11.35 -18.92 15.33
CA SER A 260 -11.34 -19.78 16.53
C SER A 260 -11.62 -19.04 17.84
N LEU A 261 -11.11 -17.81 17.99
CA LEU A 261 -11.21 -17.02 19.23
C LEU A 261 -12.25 -15.91 19.15
N GLY A 262 -12.56 -15.43 17.95
CA GLY A 262 -13.65 -14.49 17.71
C GLY A 262 -14.96 -15.23 17.48
N SER A 263 -15.61 -14.91 16.37
CA SER A 263 -16.80 -15.61 15.86
C SER A 263 -16.53 -16.10 14.43
N PRO A 264 -17.05 -17.28 14.03
CA PRO A 264 -16.96 -17.73 12.64
C PRO A 264 -17.55 -16.71 11.64
N ASP A 265 -18.46 -15.85 12.09
CA ASP A 265 -19.16 -14.87 11.26
C ASP A 265 -18.41 -13.54 11.07
N VAL A 266 -17.30 -13.30 11.78
CA VAL A 266 -16.46 -12.09 11.64
C VAL A 266 -16.13 -11.89 10.16
N LYS A 267 -16.19 -10.68 9.61
CA LYS A 267 -15.69 -10.45 8.24
C LYS A 267 -14.24 -10.04 8.25
N ILE A 268 -13.45 -10.73 7.45
CA ILE A 268 -12.04 -10.43 7.28
C ILE A 268 -11.85 -9.71 5.94
N ILE A 269 -11.42 -8.46 6.01
CA ILE A 269 -11.12 -7.61 4.85
C ILE A 269 -9.61 -7.45 4.75
N LEU A 270 -9.06 -7.78 3.60
CA LEU A 270 -7.63 -7.67 3.33
C LEU A 270 -7.35 -6.50 2.37
N ASP A 271 -6.60 -5.50 2.80
CA ASP A 271 -6.00 -4.52 1.89
C ASP A 271 -4.83 -5.18 1.17
N ALA A 272 -5.03 -5.49 -0.11
CA ALA A 272 -4.11 -6.25 -0.95
C ALA A 272 -3.33 -5.35 -1.92
N CYS A 273 -3.30 -4.03 -1.69
CA CYS A 273 -2.69 -3.05 -2.60
C CYS A 273 -1.20 -3.28 -2.87
N GLN A 274 -0.46 -3.86 -1.92
CA GLN A 274 0.98 -4.15 -2.06
C GLN A 274 1.26 -5.66 -2.18
N SER A 275 0.23 -6.51 -2.19
CA SER A 275 0.41 -7.94 -2.46
C SER A 275 0.05 -8.28 -3.90
N VAL A 276 -1.15 -7.90 -4.38
CA VAL A 276 -1.63 -8.25 -5.73
C VAL A 276 -0.66 -7.86 -6.85
N PRO A 277 0.07 -6.74 -6.79
CA PRO A 277 1.03 -6.41 -7.84
C PRO A 277 2.35 -7.19 -7.81
N HIS A 278 2.66 -7.82 -6.67
CA HIS A 278 4.03 -8.25 -6.33
C HIS A 278 4.13 -9.74 -5.97
N MET A 279 3.01 -10.39 -5.66
CA MET A 279 2.98 -11.80 -5.25
C MET A 279 1.65 -12.48 -5.62
N PRO A 280 1.66 -13.81 -5.83
CA PRO A 280 0.45 -14.58 -6.02
C PRO A 280 -0.52 -14.39 -4.84
N VAL A 281 -1.81 -14.24 -5.17
CA VAL A 281 -2.89 -14.10 -4.18
C VAL A 281 -3.97 -15.09 -4.56
N ASP A 282 -4.26 -16.05 -3.68
CA ASP A 282 -5.32 -17.05 -3.89
C ASP A 282 -6.45 -16.81 -2.89
N VAL A 283 -7.51 -16.13 -3.33
CA VAL A 283 -8.65 -15.78 -2.48
C VAL A 283 -9.46 -16.99 -2.01
N GLN A 284 -9.37 -18.13 -2.71
CA GLN A 284 -10.00 -19.38 -2.27
C GLN A 284 -9.23 -20.00 -1.11
N ALA A 285 -7.90 -19.90 -1.11
CA ALA A 285 -7.05 -20.43 -0.05
C ALA A 285 -6.97 -19.53 1.19
N LEU A 286 -6.99 -18.20 1.00
CA LEU A 286 -6.74 -17.22 2.08
C LEU A 286 -7.79 -17.22 3.19
N GLY A 287 -9.01 -17.74 2.97
CA GLY A 287 -10.06 -17.79 4.00
C GLY A 287 -10.64 -16.43 4.44
N VAL A 288 -10.23 -15.34 3.80
CA VAL A 288 -10.78 -13.99 3.97
C VAL A 288 -12.14 -13.85 3.28
N ASP A 289 -12.84 -12.75 3.53
CA ASP A 289 -14.18 -12.49 2.97
C ASP A 289 -14.18 -11.44 1.86
N PHE A 290 -13.21 -10.51 1.93
CA PHE A 290 -13.00 -9.47 0.95
C PHE A 290 -11.51 -9.20 0.74
N ILE A 291 -11.14 -8.84 -0.48
CA ILE A 291 -9.84 -8.22 -0.78
C ILE A 291 -10.05 -6.94 -1.60
N ALA A 292 -9.26 -5.91 -1.32
CA ALA A 292 -9.27 -4.65 -2.05
C ALA A 292 -7.91 -4.39 -2.71
N ALA A 293 -7.91 -4.00 -3.98
CA ALA A 293 -6.69 -3.70 -4.72
C ALA A 293 -6.85 -2.54 -5.72
N SER A 294 -5.74 -1.88 -6.05
CA SER A 294 -5.70 -0.72 -6.95
C SER A 294 -4.90 -1.04 -8.22
N GLY A 295 -5.51 -0.81 -9.39
CA GLY A 295 -4.91 -1.12 -10.68
C GLY A 295 -3.63 -0.35 -10.98
N HIS A 296 -3.52 0.90 -10.51
CA HIS A 296 -2.37 1.76 -10.79
C HIS A 296 -1.05 1.30 -10.14
N LYS A 297 -1.10 0.34 -9.21
CA LYS A 297 0.08 -0.29 -8.61
C LYS A 297 0.51 -1.58 -9.33
N MET A 298 -0.30 -2.08 -10.26
CA MET A 298 -0.08 -3.34 -11.00
C MET A 298 -0.05 -3.11 -12.52
N CYS A 299 0.77 -2.15 -12.96
CA CYS A 299 0.91 -1.72 -14.36
C CYS A 299 -0.35 -1.15 -15.04
N GLY A 300 -1.49 -1.16 -14.34
CA GLY A 300 -2.76 -0.66 -14.84
C GLY A 300 -2.88 0.88 -14.78
N PRO A 301 -3.94 1.42 -15.41
CA PRO A 301 -4.22 2.85 -15.38
C PRO A 301 -4.70 3.31 -13.99
N THR A 302 -4.66 4.62 -13.76
CA THR A 302 -5.34 5.26 -12.62
C THR A 302 -6.86 5.26 -12.78
N GLY A 303 -7.59 5.41 -11.68
CA GLY A 303 -9.05 5.49 -11.70
C GLY A 303 -9.74 4.13 -11.88
N ILE A 304 -9.02 3.04 -11.65
CA ILE A 304 -9.57 1.68 -11.60
C ILE A 304 -8.88 0.85 -10.52
N GLY A 305 -9.68 0.07 -9.83
CA GLY A 305 -9.31 -0.98 -8.89
C GLY A 305 -10.46 -1.96 -8.79
N PHE A 306 -10.40 -2.84 -7.80
CA PHE A 306 -11.45 -3.82 -7.59
C PHE A 306 -11.59 -4.20 -6.11
N LEU A 307 -12.81 -4.58 -5.77
CA LEU A 307 -13.15 -5.39 -4.62
C LEU A 307 -13.38 -6.81 -5.13
N TRP A 308 -12.69 -7.79 -4.57
CA TRP A 308 -13.21 -9.16 -4.59
C TRP A 308 -13.96 -9.40 -3.28
N GLY A 309 -15.10 -10.07 -3.37
CA GLY A 309 -15.83 -10.57 -2.21
C GLY A 309 -16.61 -11.81 -2.56
N LYS A 310 -16.81 -12.70 -1.59
CA LYS A 310 -17.58 -13.95 -1.80
C LYS A 310 -18.97 -13.63 -2.37
N GLU A 311 -19.37 -14.33 -3.43
CA GLU A 311 -20.59 -14.00 -4.20
C GLU A 311 -21.85 -13.95 -3.33
N ASP A 312 -22.00 -14.88 -2.38
CA ASP A 312 -23.14 -14.91 -1.45
C ASP A 312 -23.15 -13.71 -0.50
N ILE A 313 -21.97 -13.26 -0.04
CA ILE A 313 -21.85 -12.09 0.82
C ILE A 313 -22.21 -10.84 0.02
N LEU A 314 -21.64 -10.66 -1.18
CA LEU A 314 -21.96 -9.53 -2.06
C LEU A 314 -23.47 -9.46 -2.37
N ASN A 315 -24.11 -10.61 -2.63
CA ASN A 315 -25.54 -10.66 -2.91
C ASN A 315 -26.42 -10.43 -1.68
N SER A 316 -25.88 -10.56 -0.46
CA SER A 316 -26.56 -10.18 0.78
C SER A 316 -26.45 -8.69 1.11
N MET A 317 -25.46 -7.99 0.55
CA MET A 317 -25.20 -6.59 0.86
C MET A 317 -26.17 -5.63 0.14
N PRO A 318 -26.51 -4.50 0.78
CA PRO A 318 -27.35 -3.47 0.19
C PRO A 318 -26.54 -2.68 -0.86
N PRO A 319 -27.19 -1.98 -1.81
CA PRO A 319 -26.47 -1.20 -2.81
C PRO A 319 -25.66 -0.06 -2.18
N TYR A 320 -24.51 0.26 -2.78
CA TYR A 320 -23.62 1.34 -2.33
C TYR A 320 -24.01 2.70 -2.94
N MET A 321 -23.97 2.78 -4.27
CA MET A 321 -24.39 3.95 -5.05
C MET A 321 -25.66 3.63 -5.84
N GLY A 322 -26.58 4.59 -5.93
CA GLY A 322 -27.82 4.45 -6.72
C GLY A 322 -27.69 5.13 -8.08
N GLY A 323 -28.16 4.47 -9.14
CA GLY A 323 -28.13 5.03 -10.49
C GLY A 323 -28.53 4.03 -11.57
N GLY A 324 -28.16 4.33 -12.82
CA GLY A 324 -28.26 3.36 -13.92
C GLY A 324 -27.33 2.16 -13.73
N GLU A 325 -27.49 1.14 -14.58
CA GLU A 325 -26.74 -0.14 -14.61
C GLU A 325 -26.91 -1.07 -13.39
N MET A 326 -27.04 -0.53 -12.18
CA MET A 326 -27.12 -1.32 -10.95
C MET A 326 -28.53 -1.81 -10.56
N ILE A 327 -29.54 -1.33 -11.28
CA ILE A 327 -30.95 -1.67 -11.07
C ILE A 327 -31.35 -2.95 -11.82
N ASP A 328 -32.45 -3.57 -11.39
CA ASP A 328 -33.17 -4.59 -12.15
C ASP A 328 -34.45 -3.96 -12.74
N GLU A 329 -35.33 -3.44 -11.88
CA GLU A 329 -36.52 -2.66 -12.28
C GLU A 329 -36.63 -1.34 -11.50
N VAL A 330 -37.12 -0.29 -12.17
CA VAL A 330 -37.31 1.05 -11.58
C VAL A 330 -38.77 1.49 -11.72
N TYR A 331 -39.38 1.87 -10.60
CA TYR A 331 -40.71 2.44 -10.50
C TYR A 331 -40.62 3.83 -9.83
N MET A 332 -41.70 4.61 -9.86
CA MET A 332 -41.72 5.94 -9.22
C MET A 332 -41.63 5.88 -7.68
N ASP A 333 -42.08 4.78 -7.08
CA ASP A 333 -42.18 4.57 -5.63
C ASP A 333 -41.12 3.61 -5.06
N ARG A 334 -40.45 2.82 -5.92
CA ARG A 334 -39.48 1.81 -5.51
C ARG A 334 -38.53 1.41 -6.63
N SER A 335 -37.47 0.68 -6.31
CA SER A 335 -36.61 0.00 -7.28
C SER A 335 -36.18 -1.37 -6.76
N THR A 336 -35.94 -2.30 -7.67
CA THR A 336 -35.24 -3.56 -7.40
C THR A 336 -33.83 -3.47 -7.97
N PHE A 337 -32.90 -4.25 -7.42
CA PHE A 337 -31.48 -4.14 -7.74
C PHE A 337 -30.96 -5.41 -8.41
N ALA A 338 -30.00 -5.25 -9.31
CA ALA A 338 -29.30 -6.37 -9.93
C ALA A 338 -28.55 -7.20 -8.87
N LYS A 339 -28.07 -8.37 -9.28
CA LYS A 339 -27.11 -9.15 -8.48
C LYS A 339 -25.71 -8.53 -8.55
N ALA A 340 -24.82 -8.99 -7.68
CA ALA A 340 -23.40 -8.71 -7.83
C ALA A 340 -22.89 -9.22 -9.20
N PRO A 341 -21.96 -8.51 -9.85
CA PRO A 341 -21.28 -7.30 -9.36
C PRO A 341 -22.03 -6.00 -9.73
N ALA A 342 -22.95 -6.05 -10.69
CA ALA A 342 -23.65 -4.88 -11.23
C ALA A 342 -24.35 -4.02 -10.17
N ARG A 343 -24.88 -4.63 -9.09
CA ARG A 343 -25.46 -3.92 -7.93
C ARG A 343 -24.57 -2.79 -7.38
N PHE A 344 -23.26 -2.91 -7.53
CA PHE A 344 -22.28 -2.00 -6.95
C PHE A 344 -21.60 -1.10 -7.99
N GLU A 345 -21.94 -1.23 -9.27
CA GLU A 345 -21.34 -0.48 -10.38
C GLU A 345 -22.37 0.49 -10.98
N ALA A 346 -22.69 1.54 -10.22
CA ALA A 346 -23.73 2.49 -10.61
C ALA A 346 -23.24 3.47 -11.70
N GLY A 347 -24.04 3.61 -12.76
CA GLY A 347 -23.76 4.52 -13.87
C GLY A 347 -22.75 3.94 -14.88
N THR A 348 -22.37 4.76 -15.86
CA THR A 348 -21.39 4.33 -16.88
C THR A 348 -20.03 4.08 -16.21
N PRO A 349 -19.44 2.87 -16.35
CA PRO A 349 -18.19 2.56 -15.67
C PRO A 349 -16.97 3.18 -16.36
N ALA A 350 -15.81 3.06 -15.72
CA ALA A 350 -14.50 3.41 -16.28
C ALA A 350 -14.05 2.35 -17.33
N ILE A 351 -14.77 2.27 -18.46
CA ILE A 351 -14.65 1.17 -19.44
C ILE A 351 -13.22 1.02 -19.96
N ALA A 352 -12.61 2.12 -20.43
CA ALA A 352 -11.26 2.08 -20.98
C ALA A 352 -10.22 1.68 -19.92
N GLN A 353 -10.42 2.13 -18.68
CA GLN A 353 -9.53 1.83 -17.57
C GLN A 353 -9.62 0.36 -17.16
N ALA A 354 -10.82 -0.20 -17.10
CA ALA A 354 -11.02 -1.63 -16.87
C ALA A 354 -10.34 -2.47 -17.95
N ILE A 355 -10.53 -2.13 -19.24
CA ILE A 355 -9.86 -2.80 -20.36
C ILE A 355 -8.33 -2.69 -20.23
N GLY A 356 -7.81 -1.50 -19.90
CA GLY A 356 -6.38 -1.29 -19.66
C GLY A 356 -5.83 -2.11 -18.50
N LEU A 357 -6.58 -2.26 -17.40
CA LEU A 357 -6.23 -3.12 -16.28
C LEU A 357 -6.21 -4.60 -16.70
N GLY A 358 -7.20 -5.04 -17.49
CA GLY A 358 -7.20 -6.39 -18.08
C GLY A 358 -5.93 -6.66 -18.89
N LYS A 359 -5.50 -5.70 -19.73
CA LYS A 359 -4.26 -5.84 -20.49
C LYS A 359 -3.00 -5.80 -19.62
N ALA A 360 -3.02 -5.09 -18.49
CA ALA A 360 -1.91 -5.11 -17.54
C ALA A 360 -1.73 -6.50 -16.91
N ILE A 361 -2.83 -7.18 -16.59
CA ILE A 361 -2.82 -8.56 -16.09
C ILE A 361 -2.33 -9.52 -17.17
N GLU A 362 -2.83 -9.39 -18.39
CA GLU A 362 -2.36 -10.19 -19.53
C GLU A 362 -0.85 -10.01 -19.76
N TYR A 363 -0.34 -8.77 -19.68
CA TYR A 363 1.09 -8.50 -19.79
C TYR A 363 1.90 -9.18 -18.68
N ILE A 364 1.43 -9.13 -17.43
CA ILE A 364 2.06 -9.83 -16.31
C ILE A 364 2.14 -11.34 -16.57
N GLU A 365 1.07 -11.94 -17.09
CA GLU A 365 1.06 -13.36 -17.47
C GLU A 365 2.04 -13.65 -18.63
N GLU A 366 2.09 -12.78 -19.65
CA GLU A 366 2.99 -12.91 -20.81
C GLU A 366 4.49 -12.90 -20.42
N ILE A 367 4.89 -12.12 -19.41
CA ILE A 367 6.29 -12.02 -18.96
C ILE A 367 6.72 -13.16 -18.01
N GLY A 368 5.79 -14.05 -17.66
CA GLY A 368 6.04 -15.25 -16.85
C GLY A 368 5.16 -15.38 -15.60
N GLY A 369 4.20 -14.49 -15.41
CA GLY A 369 3.23 -14.54 -14.31
C GLY A 369 3.79 -14.05 -12.97
N MET A 370 2.90 -14.01 -11.97
CA MET A 370 3.18 -13.40 -10.67
C MET A 370 4.23 -14.15 -9.84
N GLU A 371 4.33 -15.48 -9.98
CA GLU A 371 5.36 -16.28 -9.29
C GLU A 371 6.78 -15.85 -9.70
N LYS A 372 6.98 -15.56 -10.99
CA LYS A 372 8.27 -15.12 -11.50
C LYS A 372 8.63 -13.73 -10.98
N ILE A 373 7.66 -12.81 -10.97
CA ILE A 373 7.80 -11.48 -10.39
C ILE A 373 8.16 -11.58 -8.91
N TYR A 374 7.40 -12.35 -8.14
CA TYR A 374 7.60 -12.50 -6.70
C TYR A 374 9.00 -12.99 -6.34
N LYS A 375 9.49 -14.02 -7.03
CA LYS A 375 10.84 -14.55 -6.80
C LYS A 375 11.92 -13.50 -7.08
N TYR A 376 11.81 -12.80 -8.21
CA TYR A 376 12.77 -11.77 -8.58
C TYR A 376 12.76 -10.60 -7.59
N GLU A 377 11.57 -10.10 -7.25
CA GLU A 377 11.42 -9.00 -6.32
C GLU A 377 11.84 -9.37 -4.89
N LYS A 378 11.68 -10.63 -4.48
CA LYS A 378 12.18 -11.11 -3.18
C LYS A 378 13.70 -11.00 -3.08
N GLU A 379 14.42 -11.32 -4.15
CA GLU A 379 15.88 -11.18 -4.18
C GLU A 379 16.31 -9.72 -4.25
N LEU A 380 15.63 -8.90 -5.05
CA LEU A 380 15.83 -7.44 -5.07
C LEU A 380 15.58 -6.80 -3.72
N ALA A 381 14.52 -7.21 -3.01
CA ALA A 381 14.18 -6.72 -1.68
C ALA A 381 15.30 -7.01 -0.68
N ALA A 382 15.80 -8.25 -0.67
CA ALA A 382 16.89 -8.66 0.19
C ALA A 382 18.19 -7.88 -0.15
N TYR A 383 18.46 -7.68 -1.44
CA TYR A 383 19.64 -6.95 -1.90
C TYR A 383 19.59 -5.47 -1.53
N LEU A 384 18.49 -4.78 -1.84
CA LEU A 384 18.28 -3.37 -1.48
C LEU A 384 18.40 -3.17 0.02
N HIS A 385 17.72 -3.97 0.83
CA HIS A 385 17.78 -3.83 2.28
C HIS A 385 19.20 -4.05 2.81
N LYS A 386 19.89 -5.08 2.31
CA LYS A 386 21.28 -5.36 2.69
C LYS A 386 22.20 -4.19 2.34
N ARG A 387 22.08 -3.62 1.13
CA ARG A 387 22.91 -2.48 0.71
C ARG A 387 22.60 -1.21 1.50
N MET A 388 21.33 -0.95 1.77
CA MET A 388 20.90 0.17 2.61
C MET A 388 21.45 0.05 4.04
N SER A 389 21.47 -1.16 4.61
CA SER A 389 22.02 -1.40 5.95
C SER A 389 23.53 -1.16 6.10
N GLU A 390 24.24 -0.97 4.98
CA GLU A 390 25.68 -0.66 4.96
C GLU A 390 25.97 0.85 4.84
N VAL A 391 24.93 1.66 4.68
CA VAL A 391 25.06 3.12 4.62
C VAL A 391 25.09 3.67 6.05
N GLU A 392 26.18 4.32 6.42
CA GLU A 392 26.32 4.94 7.74
C GLU A 392 25.26 6.02 7.96
N GLY A 393 24.69 6.07 9.16
CA GLY A 393 23.62 7.01 9.51
C GLY A 393 22.25 6.69 8.90
N VAL A 394 22.06 5.54 8.24
CA VAL A 394 20.76 5.08 7.72
C VAL A 394 20.17 4.01 8.63
N THR A 395 18.93 4.22 9.07
CA THR A 395 18.14 3.21 9.78
C THR A 395 16.98 2.76 8.91
N CYS A 396 17.01 1.49 8.49
CA CYS A 396 15.90 0.86 7.76
C CYS A 396 14.74 0.54 8.71
N LEU A 397 13.51 0.75 8.25
CA LEU A 397 12.28 0.36 8.93
C LEU A 397 11.78 -0.98 8.37
N GLY A 398 11.15 -1.78 9.24
CA GLY A 398 10.62 -3.10 8.89
C GLY A 398 11.54 -4.26 9.27
N PRO A 399 11.16 -5.49 8.88
CA PRO A 399 11.86 -6.70 9.26
C PRO A 399 13.24 -6.80 8.60
N ALA A 400 14.16 -7.51 9.26
CA ALA A 400 15.57 -7.58 8.88
C ALA A 400 15.83 -8.33 7.55
N VAL A 401 17.09 -8.30 7.08
CA VAL A 401 17.53 -9.10 5.92
C VAL A 401 17.27 -10.59 6.19
N GLY A 402 16.61 -11.27 5.25
CA GLY A 402 16.33 -12.71 5.32
C GLY A 402 14.91 -13.04 5.78
N GLU A 403 14.19 -12.07 6.35
CA GLU A 403 12.75 -12.20 6.59
C GLU A 403 11.94 -11.92 5.32
N ASN A 404 10.71 -12.44 5.28
CA ASN A 404 9.85 -12.29 4.11
C ASN A 404 9.31 -10.86 4.04
N ARG A 405 9.68 -10.12 2.98
CA ARG A 405 9.30 -8.72 2.79
C ARG A 405 9.06 -8.38 1.33
N ALA A 406 8.26 -7.36 1.08
CA ALA A 406 8.17 -6.73 -0.23
C ALA A 406 9.46 -5.95 -0.58
N ALA A 407 9.63 -5.65 -1.87
CA ALA A 407 10.72 -4.84 -2.41
C ALA A 407 10.56 -3.34 -2.09
N ILE A 408 10.31 -3.04 -0.82
CA ILE A 408 10.12 -1.71 -0.24
C ILE A 408 11.09 -1.58 0.92
N VAL A 409 11.81 -0.47 1.00
CA VAL A 409 12.61 -0.08 2.17
C VAL A 409 12.23 1.35 2.52
N ALA A 410 11.47 1.51 3.61
CA ALA A 410 11.36 2.78 4.30
C ALA A 410 12.56 2.96 5.23
N PHE A 411 13.05 4.18 5.38
CA PHE A 411 14.25 4.47 6.16
C PHE A 411 14.27 5.91 6.66
N VAL A 412 15.07 6.14 7.69
CA VAL A 412 15.40 7.46 8.23
C VAL A 412 16.91 7.64 8.21
N CYS A 413 17.36 8.89 8.16
CA CYS A 413 18.76 9.26 8.11
C CYS A 413 19.09 10.18 9.29
N ASP A 414 20.24 9.97 9.92
CA ASP A 414 20.72 10.80 11.02
C ASP A 414 20.92 12.24 10.53
N ASN A 415 20.34 13.20 11.26
CA ASN A 415 20.47 14.65 11.01
C ASN A 415 20.03 15.12 9.60
N VAL A 416 19.29 14.31 8.84
CA VAL A 416 18.79 14.68 7.51
C VAL A 416 17.28 14.48 7.45
N HIS A 417 16.54 15.55 7.17
CA HIS A 417 15.10 15.45 7.02
C HIS A 417 14.74 14.72 5.71
N PRO A 418 13.79 13.75 5.71
CA PRO A 418 13.45 12.96 4.52
C PRO A 418 13.05 13.79 3.29
N SER A 419 12.39 14.94 3.49
CA SER A 419 12.01 15.82 2.38
C SER A 419 13.23 16.40 1.66
N ASP A 420 14.23 16.86 2.40
CA ASP A 420 15.46 17.42 1.81
C ASP A 420 16.21 16.32 1.06
N LEU A 421 16.35 15.14 1.69
CA LEU A 421 16.95 13.97 1.05
C LEU A 421 16.27 13.63 -0.28
N SER A 422 14.93 13.56 -0.30
CA SER A 422 14.17 13.25 -1.50
C SER A 422 14.38 14.29 -2.61
N THR A 423 14.52 15.57 -2.26
CA THR A 423 14.78 16.63 -3.24
C THR A 423 16.17 16.52 -3.86
N PHE A 424 17.21 16.27 -3.06
CA PHE A 424 18.56 16.11 -3.60
C PHE A 424 18.74 14.83 -4.42
N LEU A 425 18.10 13.73 -4.00
CA LEU A 425 18.08 12.49 -4.78
C LEU A 425 17.38 12.67 -6.14
N ASP A 426 16.29 13.45 -6.20
CA ASP A 426 15.59 13.75 -7.45
C ASP A 426 16.49 14.51 -8.45
N MET A 427 17.31 15.44 -7.95
CA MET A 427 18.32 16.14 -8.78
C MET A 427 19.37 15.17 -9.35
N GLU A 428 19.70 14.10 -8.65
CA GLU A 428 20.59 13.04 -9.16
C GLU A 428 19.86 11.96 -9.97
N GLY A 429 18.59 12.19 -10.33
CA GLY A 429 17.80 11.29 -11.17
C GLY A 429 17.11 10.16 -10.42
N VAL A 430 17.16 10.14 -9.09
CA VAL A 430 16.56 9.08 -8.25
C VAL A 430 15.21 9.54 -7.68
N ALA A 431 14.12 8.95 -8.17
CA ALA A 431 12.79 9.18 -7.65
C ALA A 431 12.49 8.24 -6.48
N ILE A 432 12.55 8.77 -5.25
CA ILE A 432 12.01 8.15 -4.04
C ILE A 432 10.84 8.98 -3.48
N ARG A 433 10.24 8.53 -2.39
CA ARG A 433 9.19 9.31 -1.71
C ARG A 433 9.57 9.61 -0.26
N ALA A 434 9.31 10.84 0.17
CA ALA A 434 9.34 11.25 1.57
C ALA A 434 7.94 11.51 2.12
N GLY A 435 7.76 11.34 3.43
CA GLY A 435 6.55 11.72 4.15
C GLY A 435 6.06 10.61 5.08
N HIS A 436 4.75 10.57 5.32
CA HIS A 436 4.13 9.55 6.17
C HIS A 436 3.60 8.35 5.37
N HIS A 437 3.64 8.41 4.03
CA HIS A 437 3.13 7.38 3.13
C HIS A 437 1.68 6.93 3.43
N CYS A 438 0.84 7.87 3.89
CA CYS A 438 -0.52 7.62 4.35
C CYS A 438 -0.60 6.61 5.52
N CYS A 439 0.43 6.53 6.37
CA CYS A 439 0.52 5.70 7.57
C CYS A 439 0.94 6.55 8.78
N GLN A 440 0.23 7.66 9.01
CA GLN A 440 0.60 8.60 10.08
C GLN A 440 0.57 8.01 11.50
N PRO A 441 -0.40 7.14 11.86
CA PRO A 441 -0.36 6.44 13.15
C PRO A 441 0.91 5.60 13.35
N LEU A 442 1.33 4.82 12.33
CA LEU A 442 2.60 4.09 12.35
C LEU A 442 3.80 4.99 12.64
N HIS A 443 3.90 6.13 11.96
CA HIS A 443 5.03 7.06 12.15
C HIS A 443 5.09 7.57 13.60
N ARG A 444 3.92 7.91 14.17
CA ARG A 444 3.81 8.28 15.59
C ARG A 444 4.19 7.13 16.52
N ALA A 445 3.80 5.90 16.21
CA ALA A 445 4.15 4.70 16.96
C ALA A 445 5.66 4.45 16.99
N LEU A 446 6.32 4.65 15.85
CA LEU A 446 7.77 4.54 15.69
C LEU A 446 8.56 5.72 16.28
N GLY A 447 7.89 6.81 16.65
CA GLY A 447 8.55 8.03 17.14
C GLY A 447 9.19 8.88 16.03
N TYR A 448 8.85 8.65 14.76
CA TYR A 448 9.34 9.44 13.63
C TYR A 448 8.24 10.37 13.11
N SER A 449 8.61 11.59 12.70
CA SER A 449 7.66 12.47 11.99
C SER A 449 7.44 12.01 10.55
N HIS A 450 8.50 11.54 9.88
CA HIS A 450 8.51 11.20 8.47
C HIS A 450 9.57 10.13 8.19
N SER A 451 9.41 9.38 7.10
CA SER A 451 10.48 8.55 6.53
C SER A 451 10.69 8.84 5.04
N ALA A 452 11.85 8.45 4.53
CA ALA A 452 12.08 8.25 3.11
C ALA A 452 11.72 6.81 2.74
N ARG A 453 11.36 6.55 1.48
CA ARG A 453 11.00 5.21 1.01
C ARG A 453 11.45 4.99 -0.41
N ALA A 454 12.29 3.97 -0.60
CA ALA A 454 12.60 3.37 -1.89
C ALA A 454 11.74 2.12 -2.08
N SER A 455 11.07 2.00 -3.23
CA SER A 455 10.15 0.92 -3.55
C SER A 455 10.26 0.52 -5.01
N LEU A 456 10.61 -0.76 -5.20
CA LEU A 456 10.99 -1.32 -6.49
C LEU A 456 9.81 -2.07 -7.11
N TYR A 457 10.01 -2.47 -8.36
CA TYR A 457 9.15 -3.34 -9.14
C TYR A 457 10.03 -4.25 -10.01
N PHE A 458 9.44 -5.22 -10.70
CA PHE A 458 10.18 -6.15 -11.56
C PHE A 458 10.98 -5.53 -12.72
N TYR A 459 10.75 -4.26 -13.06
CA TYR A 459 11.52 -3.54 -14.08
C TYR A 459 12.78 -2.85 -13.52
N ASN A 460 12.98 -2.88 -12.20
CA ASN A 460 14.18 -2.32 -11.57
C ASN A 460 15.32 -3.34 -11.54
N THR A 461 16.57 -2.87 -11.52
CA THR A 461 17.75 -3.75 -11.57
C THR A 461 18.64 -3.66 -10.34
N LYS A 462 19.58 -4.61 -10.23
CA LYS A 462 20.64 -4.60 -9.20
C LYS A 462 21.55 -3.37 -9.35
N GLU A 463 21.86 -3.01 -10.60
CA GLU A 463 22.73 -1.89 -10.95
C GLU A 463 22.07 -0.55 -10.61
N GLU A 464 20.75 -0.45 -10.74
CA GLU A 464 19.99 0.71 -10.25
C GLU A 464 20.06 0.82 -8.72
N VAL A 465 20.00 -0.31 -8.01
CA VAL A 465 20.22 -0.32 -6.54
C VAL A 465 21.63 0.12 -6.20
N ASP A 466 22.64 -0.34 -6.92
CA ASP A 466 24.04 0.04 -6.70
C ASP A 466 24.23 1.54 -6.88
N SER A 467 23.73 2.07 -8.00
CA SER A 467 23.78 3.49 -8.34
C SER A 467 23.05 4.34 -7.29
N PHE A 468 21.86 3.91 -6.87
CA PHE A 468 21.11 4.57 -5.80
C PHE A 468 21.91 4.65 -4.49
N ILE A 469 22.60 3.57 -4.10
CA ILE A 469 23.35 3.53 -2.85
C ILE A 469 24.55 4.46 -2.88
N ASP A 470 25.24 4.56 -4.03
CA ASP A 470 26.36 5.48 -4.20
C ASP A 470 25.88 6.93 -4.16
N ILE A 471 24.82 7.26 -4.89
CA ILE A 471 24.18 8.59 -4.88
C ILE A 471 23.67 8.94 -3.47
N LEU A 472 23.07 8.00 -2.75
CA LEU A 472 22.60 8.20 -1.38
C LEU A 472 23.76 8.56 -0.44
N LYS A 473 24.89 7.85 -0.52
CA LYS A 473 26.09 8.16 0.29
C LYS A 473 26.63 9.55 0.00
N GLU A 474 26.71 9.91 -1.28
CA GLU A 474 27.16 11.25 -1.70
C GLU A 474 26.21 12.35 -1.20
N THR A 475 24.91 12.12 -1.31
CA THR A 475 23.87 13.05 -0.84
C THR A 475 23.91 13.22 0.67
N LEU A 476 24.07 12.14 1.43
CA LEU A 476 24.20 12.20 2.89
C LEU A 476 25.50 12.88 3.32
N ALA A 477 26.62 12.67 2.62
CA ALA A 477 27.86 13.37 2.88
C ALA A 477 27.73 14.89 2.61
N PHE A 478 27.02 15.26 1.55
CA PHE A 478 26.73 16.66 1.23
C PHE A 478 25.85 17.34 2.29
N LEU A 479 24.75 16.68 2.69
CA LEU A 479 23.81 17.22 3.69
C LEU A 479 24.38 17.19 5.12
N GLY A 480 25.06 16.11 5.49
CA GLY A 480 25.68 15.94 6.81
C GLY A 480 26.93 16.80 7.02
N GLY A 481 27.67 17.11 5.94
CA GLY A 481 28.79 18.06 5.97
C GLY A 481 28.36 19.53 6.16
N GLY A 482 27.05 19.82 6.05
CA GLY A 482 26.45 21.13 6.24
C GLY A 482 26.01 21.45 7.66
N ALA A 483 26.30 20.59 8.65
CA ALA A 483 26.11 20.93 10.07
C ALA A 483 27.06 22.08 10.43
N LEU A 484 26.53 23.29 10.29
CA LEU A 484 27.14 24.55 10.66
C LEU A 484 27.65 24.47 12.11
N GLU A 485 28.94 24.71 12.30
CA GLU A 485 29.37 25.53 13.42
C GLU A 485 28.65 26.89 13.29
N GLY A 486 27.48 27.02 13.89
CA GLY A 486 26.72 28.27 13.86
C GLY A 486 25.28 28.08 14.29
N ASP A 487 24.99 28.43 15.54
CA ASP A 487 23.66 28.81 15.99
C ASP A 487 23.12 29.91 15.06
N ASP A 488 22.08 29.62 14.28
CA ASP A 488 21.12 30.63 13.82
C ASP A 488 19.77 29.93 13.60
N ASP A 489 18.99 29.88 14.69
CA ASP A 489 17.55 29.67 14.68
C ASP A 489 16.90 30.82 13.91
N ASP A 490 16.61 30.63 12.62
CA ASP A 490 15.57 31.40 11.91
C ASP A 490 15.09 30.63 10.67
N PHE A 491 14.31 29.56 10.91
CA PHE A 491 13.55 28.91 9.84
C PHE A 491 12.19 29.57 9.68
N VAL A 492 11.99 30.27 8.55
CA VAL A 492 10.69 30.82 8.13
C VAL A 492 9.98 29.79 7.24
N PRO A 493 8.81 29.26 7.62
CA PRO A 493 8.07 28.33 6.78
C PRO A 493 7.39 29.08 5.65
N PHE A 494 7.69 28.71 4.40
CA PHE A 494 6.85 29.07 3.26
C PHE A 494 5.64 28.13 3.21
N ILE A 495 4.46 28.76 3.22
CA ILE A 495 3.11 28.18 3.07
C ILE A 495 2.90 27.71 1.63
#